data_AF-A0A552LAT9-F1
#
_entry.id   AF-A0A552LAT9-F1
#
_cell.length_a   1.000
_cell.length_b   1.000
_cell.length_c   1.000
_cell.angle_alpha   90.00
_cell.angle_beta   90.00
_cell.angle_gamma   90.00
#
_symmetry.space_group_name_H-M   'P 1'
#
loop_
_entity.id
_entity.type
_entity.pdbx_description
1 polymer ?
#
loop_
_entity_poly.entity_id
_entity_poly.type
_entity_poly.pdbx_seq_one_letter_code
_entity_poly.pdbx_strand_id
1 'polypeptide(L)' 'GLITYAKLKSGRIMIEGKSVKVAPLSSISLAREAALELKTLIESGEFTLTEPVAKINLERTFIPQDRWGGKLSIE' A
#
# COMPACT_ATOMS: atom_id res chain seq x y z
N GLY A 1 1.43 -9.31 6.65
CA GLY A 1 0.47 -8.31 7.16
C GLY A 1 -0.90 -8.95 7.25
N LEU A 2 -1.45 -9.05 8.46
CA LEU A 2 -2.71 -9.77 8.74
C LEU A 2 -3.97 -8.98 8.36
N ILE A 3 -3.80 -7.78 7.80
CA ILE A 3 -4.87 -6.84 7.49
C ILE A 3 -4.85 -6.56 5.99
N THR A 4 -6.02 -6.61 5.36
CA THR A 4 -6.19 -6.31 3.95
C THR A 4 -6.30 -4.80 3.73
N TYR A 5 -5.92 -4.33 2.54
CA TYR A 5 -6.15 -2.93 2.16
C TYR A 5 -7.61 -2.51 2.24
N ALA A 6 -8.55 -3.43 1.96
CA ALA A 6 -9.97 -3.18 2.11
C ALA A 6 -10.34 -2.85 3.57
N LYS A 7 -9.78 -3.58 4.54
CA LYS A 7 -9.96 -3.28 5.97
C LYS A 7 -9.31 -1.95 6.36
N LEU A 8 -8.16 -1.58 5.81
CA LEU A 8 -7.57 -0.26 6.09
C LEU A 8 -8.45 0.89 5.56
N LYS A 9 -9.17 0.67 4.45
CA LYS A 9 -10.08 1.68 3.87
C LYS A 9 -11.40 1.85 4.62
N SER A 10 -11.75 0.98 5.58
CA SER A 10 -12.97 1.15 6.39
C SER A 10 -12.86 2.30 7.40
N GLY A 11 -11.67 2.87 7.62
CA GLY A 11 -11.41 3.94 8.57
C GLY A 11 -11.14 3.48 10.01
N ARG A 12 -11.43 2.22 10.34
CA ARG A 12 -11.10 1.60 11.63
C ARG A 12 -10.78 0.11 11.49
N ILE A 13 -9.80 -0.36 12.26
CA ILE A 13 -9.41 -1.77 12.32
C ILE A 13 -9.30 -2.23 13.78
N MET A 14 -9.38 -3.54 13.99
CA MET A 14 -9.10 -4.15 15.30
C MET A 14 -7.64 -4.62 15.33
N ILE A 15 -6.90 -4.16 16.33
CA ILE A 15 -5.54 -4.62 16.64
C ILE A 15 -5.55 -5.03 18.11
N GLU A 16 -5.26 -6.30 18.41
CA GLU A 16 -5.17 -6.81 19.80
C GLU A 16 -6.40 -6.46 20.66
N GLY A 17 -7.61 -6.61 20.10
CA GLY A 17 -8.87 -6.29 20.79
C GLY A 17 -9.16 -4.79 20.93
N LYS A 18 -8.26 -3.90 20.51
CA LYS A 18 -8.44 -2.44 20.52
C LYS A 18 -8.86 -1.96 19.13
N SER A 19 -9.85 -1.05 19.10
CA SER A 19 -10.28 -0.41 17.86
C SER A 19 -9.42 0.80 17.55
N VAL A 20 -8.63 0.72 16.47
CA VAL A 20 -7.68 1.75 16.05
C VAL A 20 -8.20 2.48 14.81
N LYS A 21 -8.14 3.82 14.83
CA LYS A 21 -8.46 4.65 13.66
C LYS A 21 -7.34 4.56 12.63
N VAL A 22 -7.70 4.47 11.37
CA VAL A 22 -6.75 4.44 10.25
C VAL A 22 -7.09 5.55 9.26
N ALA A 23 -6.06 6.11 8.65
CA ALA A 23 -6.17 7.10 7.61
C ALA A 23 -5.17 6.76 6.49
N PRO A 24 -5.50 7.08 5.23
CA PRO A 24 -4.55 6.92 4.14
C PRO A 24 -3.38 7.92 4.33
N LEU A 25 -2.17 7.49 4.03
CA LEU A 25 -0.98 8.36 4.08
C LEU A 25 -0.93 9.34 2.91
N SER A 26 -1.68 9.08 1.84
CA SER A 26 -1.74 9.92 0.64
C SER A 26 -3.19 10.15 0.21
N SER A 27 -3.40 11.21 -0.57
CA SER A 27 -4.70 11.49 -1.18
C SER A 27 -5.03 10.45 -2.26
N ILE A 28 -6.14 9.72 -2.07
CA ILE A 28 -6.61 8.73 -3.05
C ILE A 28 -7.14 9.40 -4.32
N SER A 29 -7.75 10.59 -4.21
CA SER A 29 -8.25 11.33 -5.37
C SER A 29 -7.09 11.78 -6.26
N LEU A 30 -6.09 12.42 -5.65
CA LEU A 30 -4.90 12.88 -6.38
C LEU A 30 -4.13 11.71 -7.00
N ALA A 31 -4.01 10.59 -6.28
CA ALA A 31 -3.39 9.39 -6.82
C ALA A 31 -4.14 8.83 -8.04
N ARG A 32 -5.47 8.94 -8.09
CA ARG A 32 -6.28 8.54 -9.26
C ARG A 32 -6.10 9.50 -10.43
N GLU A 33 -6.06 10.79 -10.17
CA GLU A 33 -5.82 11.81 -11.20
C GLU A 33 -4.46 11.56 -11.87
N ALA A 34 -3.40 11.40 -11.09
CA ALA A 34 -2.07 11.07 -11.60
C ALA A 34 -2.06 9.74 -12.40
N ALA A 35 -2.78 8.72 -11.93
CA ALA A 35 -2.87 7.44 -12.64
C ALA A 35 -3.60 7.56 -13.99
N LEU A 36 -4.64 8.39 -14.08
CA LEU A 36 -5.37 8.65 -15.32
C LEU A 36 -4.52 9.45 -16.31
N GLU A 37 -3.78 10.45 -15.83
CA GLU A 37 -2.85 11.22 -16.67
C GLU A 37 -1.76 10.32 -17.27
N LEU A 38 -1.10 9.52 -16.44
CA LEU A 38 -0.10 8.55 -16.89
C LEU A 38 -0.69 7.55 -17.91
N LYS A 39 -1.92 7.10 -17.68
CA LYS A 39 -2.62 6.22 -18.63
C LYS A 39 -2.80 6.89 -19.99
N THR A 40 -3.25 8.15 -20.02
CA THR A 40 -3.42 8.91 -21.26
C THR A 40 -2.09 9.06 -22.02
N LEU A 41 -1.00 9.37 -21.32
CA LEU A 41 0.34 9.48 -21.93
C LEU A 41 0.83 8.15 -22.52
N ILE A 42 0.48 7.02 -21.88
CA ILE A 42 0.77 5.69 -22.40
C ILE A 42 -0.04 5.42 -23.67
N GLU A 43 -1.34 5.74 -23.66
CA GLU A 43 -2.23 5.54 -24.80
C GLU A 43 -1.88 6.47 -25.99
N SER A 44 -1.34 7.67 -25.73
CA SER A 44 -0.89 8.60 -26.78
C SER A 44 0.49 8.25 -27.36
N GLY A 45 1.24 7.36 -26.73
CA GLY A 45 2.60 6.99 -27.13
C GLY A 45 3.68 7.98 -26.68
N GLU A 46 3.33 8.99 -25.88
CA GLU A 46 4.26 9.93 -25.25
C GLU A 46 5.04 9.29 -24.09
N PHE A 47 4.47 8.25 -23.47
CA PHE A 47 5.11 7.46 -22.43
C PHE A 47 5.13 5.98 -22.83
N THR A 48 6.31 5.43 -23.10
CA THR A 48 6.45 4.04 -23.55
C THR A 48 6.65 3.08 -22.39
N LEU A 49 6.00 1.91 -22.47
CA LEU A 49 6.17 0.83 -21.50
C LEU A 49 7.25 -0.14 -21.98
N THR A 50 8.05 -0.65 -21.04
CA THR A 50 8.97 -1.75 -21.31
C THR A 50 8.28 -3.09 -21.14
N GLU A 51 8.86 -4.13 -21.73
CA GLU A 51 8.40 -5.49 -21.50
C GLU A 51 8.52 -5.89 -20.01
N PRO A 52 7.61 -6.73 -19.49
CA PRO A 52 7.70 -7.20 -18.12
C PRO A 52 9.02 -7.94 -17.86
N VAL A 53 9.86 -7.42 -16.96
CA VAL A 53 11.18 -7.99 -16.66
C VAL A 53 11.08 -9.30 -15.88
N ALA A 54 10.21 -9.35 -14.86
CA ALA A 54 9.98 -10.54 -14.04
C ALA A 54 8.65 -10.43 -13.29
N LYS A 55 8.08 -11.57 -12.88
CA LYS A 55 6.94 -11.58 -11.96
C LYS A 55 7.39 -11.15 -10.57
N ILE A 56 6.53 -10.42 -9.87
CA ILE A 56 6.74 -10.12 -8.45
C ILE A 56 6.73 -11.45 -7.68
N ASN A 57 7.80 -11.72 -6.92
CA ASN A 57 7.88 -12.91 -6.10
C ASN A 57 6.77 -12.88 -5.03
N LEU A 58 5.91 -13.89 -5.04
CA LEU A 58 4.82 -14.05 -4.08
C LEU A 58 5.33 -14.61 -2.74
N GLU A 59 6.43 -15.37 -2.77
CA GLU A 59 7.08 -15.93 -1.59
C GLU A 59 8.10 -14.93 -1.04
N ARG A 60 7.65 -14.09 -0.11
CA ARG A 60 8.54 -13.18 0.64
C ARG A 60 8.39 -13.41 2.14
N THR A 61 9.53 -13.46 2.84
CA THR A 61 9.55 -13.41 4.29
C THR A 61 8.95 -12.08 4.76
N PHE A 62 7.90 -12.13 5.58
CA PHE A 62 7.34 -10.93 6.20
C PHE A 62 8.30 -10.43 7.29
N ILE A 63 8.94 -9.29 7.04
CA ILE A 63 9.77 -8.58 8.02
C ILE A 63 8.92 -7.42 8.58
N PRO A 64 8.43 -7.51 9.82
CA PRO A 64 7.68 -6.41 10.43
C PRO A 64 8.62 -5.23 10.76
N GLN A 65 8.08 -4.00 10.69
CA GLN A 65 8.85 -2.76 10.87
C GLN A 65 9.34 -2.55 12.32
N ASP A 66 8.66 -3.15 13.30
CA ASP A 66 8.98 -3.11 14.73
C ASP A 66 10.33 -3.77 15.08
N ARG A 67 10.86 -4.63 14.19
CA ARG A 67 12.21 -5.22 14.35
C ARG A 67 13.33 -4.21 14.13
N TRP A 68 13.05 -3.06 13.53
CA TRP A 68 14.03 -1.98 13.33
C TRP A 68 14.05 -1.05 14.55
N GLY A 69 14.63 -1.53 15.66
CA GLY A 69 15.08 -0.67 16.76
C GLY A 69 14.00 0.07 17.56
N GLY A 70 13.14 -0.67 18.26
CA GLY A 70 12.36 -0.13 19.37
C GLY A 70 11.37 -1.14 19.92
N LYS A 71 11.65 -1.71 21.10
CA LYS A 71 10.68 -2.53 21.84
C LYS A 71 9.50 -1.63 22.22
N LEU A 72 8.40 -1.70 21.48
CA LEU A 72 7.12 -1.23 21.98
C LEU A 72 6.65 -2.30 22.98
N SER A 73 6.94 -2.09 24.26
CA SER A 73 6.39 -2.93 25.33
C SER A 73 4.89 -2.68 25.39
N ILE A 74 4.09 -3.68 25.02
CA ILE A 74 2.65 -3.68 25.22
C ILE A 74 2.38 -4.57 26.43
N GLU A 75 2.09 -3.95 27.58
CA GLU A 75 1.40 -4.58 28.72
C GLU A 75 -0.07 -4.84 28.41
#